data_AF-A0A8X6YZG9-F1
#
_entry.id   AF-A0A8X6YZG9-F1
#
_cell.length_a   1.000
_cell.length_b   1.000
_cell.length_c   1.000
_cell.angle_alpha   90.00
_cell.angle_beta   90.00
_cell.angle_gamma   90.00
#
_symmetry.space_group_name_H-M   'P 1'
#
loop_
_entity.id
_entity.type
_entity.pdbx_description
1 polymer ?
#
loop_
_entity_poly.entity_id
_entity_poly.type
_entity_poly.pdbx_seq_one_letter_code
_entity_poly.pdbx_strand_id
1 'polypeptide(L)'
;MDIDILKVKRKSLRAAFTVCCNGTSNRIDTETLGNNEVNALYKQLQDKFSRLETSQEEISDLLLRSDELKNTYQEDFSIAEEYRDKFCQICSLLEASQEKTILVQAENISVEKRKCHRHYSTEDYKRKHAHSDFLNQFKENLSVLPDGRFRLYPIGLSSDIEKAFLQLSIIPEHRDSLRFFLPTVKETKIYRYCRVVLGICSPFQLSACIDHLLENPQPVLTM
;
A
#
# COMPACT_ATOMS: atom_id res chain seq x y z
N MET A 1 -2.66 32.12 14.95
CA MET A 1 -2.84 32.58 13.56
C MET A 1 -4.30 32.32 13.22
N ASP A 2 -4.96 33.23 12.50
CA ASP A 2 -6.38 33.07 12.17
C ASP A 2 -6.57 31.90 11.17
N ILE A 3 -7.56 31.04 11.43
CA ILE A 3 -7.86 29.84 10.62
C ILE A 3 -8.19 30.25 9.18
N ASP A 4 -8.89 31.37 8.99
CA ASP A 4 -9.28 31.83 7.66
C ASP A 4 -8.07 32.26 6.82
N ILE A 5 -7.09 32.91 7.45
CA ILE A 5 -5.82 33.28 6.79
C ILE A 5 -5.06 32.01 6.37
N LEU A 6 -5.01 31.00 7.24
CA LEU A 6 -4.37 29.72 6.93
C LEU A 6 -5.10 28.97 5.80
N LYS A 7 -6.44 28.97 5.79
CA LYS A 7 -7.23 28.37 4.71
C LYS A 7 -6.99 29.05 3.36
N VAL A 8 -6.82 30.38 3.34
CA VAL A 8 -6.45 31.14 2.12
C VAL A 8 -5.04 30.75 1.64
N LYS A 9 -4.06 30.66 2.55
CA LYS A 9 -2.70 30.20 2.24
C LYS A 9 -2.70 28.76 1.71
N ARG A 10 -3.43 27.85 2.34
CA ARG A 10 -3.58 26.46 1.87
C ARG A 10 -4.18 26.40 0.47
N LYS A 11 -5.20 27.22 0.19
CA LYS A 11 -5.86 27.25 -1.13
C LYS A 11 -4.87 27.62 -2.25
N SER A 12 -3.99 28.59 -2.03
CA SER A 12 -2.97 28.97 -3.01
C SER A 12 -1.91 27.88 -3.20
N LEU A 13 -1.45 27.26 -2.10
CA LEU A 13 -0.53 26.12 -2.14
C LEU A 13 -1.13 24.92 -2.87
N ARG A 14 -2.40 24.59 -2.60
CA ARG A 14 -3.13 23.50 -3.27
C ARG A 14 -3.26 23.74 -4.77
N ALA A 15 -3.55 24.98 -5.18
CA ALA A 15 -3.58 25.33 -6.60
C ALA A 15 -2.22 25.13 -7.27
N ALA A 16 -1.14 25.61 -6.64
CA ALA A 16 0.22 25.44 -7.14
C ALA A 16 0.65 23.96 -7.19
N PHE A 17 0.26 23.17 -6.19
CA PHE A 17 0.47 21.72 -6.15
C PHE A 17 -0.28 21.00 -7.27
N THR A 18 -1.58 21.31 -7.45
CA THR A 18 -2.42 20.68 -8.48
C THR A 18 -1.89 20.96 -9.89
N VAL A 19 -1.45 22.20 -10.15
CA VAL A 19 -0.79 22.56 -11.42
C VAL A 19 0.48 21.73 -11.64
N CYS A 20 1.26 21.50 -10.58
CA CYS A 20 2.46 20.66 -10.65
C CYS A 20 2.10 19.21 -10.97
N CYS A 21 1.11 18.61 -10.28
CA CYS A 21 0.64 17.25 -10.55
C CYS A 21 0.19 17.04 -11.99
N ASN A 22 -0.63 17.97 -12.50
CA ASN A 22 -1.13 17.89 -13.87
C ASN A 22 0.02 18.05 -14.88
N GLY A 23 0.95 18.95 -14.62
CA GLY A 23 2.15 19.13 -15.43
C GLY A 23 3.04 17.89 -15.44
N THR A 24 3.23 17.23 -14.29
CA THR A 24 4.01 15.99 -14.21
C THR A 24 3.31 14.82 -14.88
N SER A 25 1.98 14.68 -14.71
CA SER A 25 1.20 13.62 -15.39
C SER A 25 1.31 13.74 -16.90
N ASN A 26 1.09 14.95 -17.44
CA ASN A 26 1.20 15.19 -18.88
C ASN A 26 2.59 14.82 -19.41
N ARG A 27 3.67 15.16 -18.70
CA ARG A 27 5.04 14.83 -19.12
C ARG A 27 5.31 13.33 -19.10
N ILE A 28 4.74 12.60 -18.14
CA ILE A 28 4.82 11.14 -18.08
C ILE A 28 4.06 10.51 -19.26
N ASP A 29 2.92 11.09 -19.64
CA ASP A 29 2.07 10.57 -20.73
C ASP A 29 2.65 10.86 -22.12
N THR A 30 3.36 11.98 -22.30
CA THR A 30 3.85 12.43 -23.61
C THR A 30 5.30 12.06 -23.92
N GLU A 31 6.16 11.94 -22.91
CA GLU A 31 7.62 11.85 -23.09
C GLU A 31 8.24 10.69 -22.29
N THR A 32 9.25 10.02 -22.87
CA THR A 32 10.11 9.11 -22.12
C THR A 32 11.12 9.91 -21.31
N LEU A 33 10.83 10.10 -20.02
CA LEU A 33 11.63 10.91 -19.11
C LEU A 33 12.94 10.21 -18.70
N GLY A 34 14.06 10.93 -18.73
CA GLY A 34 15.33 10.44 -18.21
C GLY A 34 15.35 10.39 -16.68
N ASN A 35 16.17 9.51 -16.08
CA ASN A 35 16.25 9.34 -14.61
C ASN A 35 16.50 10.65 -13.86
N ASN A 36 17.31 11.56 -14.41
CA ASN A 36 17.59 12.87 -13.81
C ASN A 36 16.37 13.80 -13.82
N GLU A 37 15.56 13.74 -14.87
CA GLU A 37 14.34 14.53 -15.01
C GLU A 37 13.25 14.01 -14.07
N VAL A 38 13.08 12.69 -13.99
CA VAL A 38 12.15 12.08 -13.04
C VAL A 38 12.51 12.46 -11.60
N ASN A 39 13.79 12.39 -11.24
CA ASN A 39 14.25 12.80 -9.90
C ASN A 39 14.03 14.30 -9.63
N ALA A 40 14.23 15.16 -10.64
CA ALA A 40 13.97 16.59 -10.51
C ALA A 40 12.47 16.89 -10.32
N LEU A 41 11.61 16.25 -11.10
CA LEU A 41 10.16 16.35 -10.99
C LEU A 41 9.66 15.85 -9.64
N TYR A 42 10.17 14.71 -9.17
CA TYR A 42 9.84 14.16 -7.86
C TYR A 42 10.20 15.14 -6.73
N LYS A 43 11.41 15.71 -6.74
CA LYS A 43 11.82 16.70 -5.74
C LYS A 43 10.97 17.97 -5.77
N GLN A 44 10.61 18.46 -6.96
CA GLN A 44 9.73 19.63 -7.09
C GLN A 44 8.33 19.36 -6.56
N LEU A 45 7.80 18.16 -6.84
CA LEU A 45 6.50 17.73 -6.34
C LEU A 45 6.53 17.57 -4.82
N GLN A 46 7.58 16.97 -4.28
CA GLN A 46 7.78 16.76 -2.85
C GLN A 46 7.88 18.09 -2.08
N ASP A 47 8.67 19.06 -2.56
CA ASP A 47 8.76 20.40 -1.93
C ASP A 47 7.39 21.08 -1.83
N LYS A 48 6.64 21.10 -2.94
CA LYS A 48 5.30 21.70 -2.98
C LYS A 48 4.32 20.99 -2.07
N PHE A 49 4.40 19.66 -2.00
CA PHE A 49 3.55 18.85 -1.12
C PHE A 49 3.87 19.09 0.36
N SER A 50 5.15 19.06 0.75
CA SER A 50 5.54 19.30 2.15
C SER A 50 5.07 20.68 2.64
N ARG A 51 5.17 21.72 1.80
CA ARG A 51 4.68 23.06 2.15
C ARG A 51 3.16 23.12 2.33
N LEU A 52 2.42 22.36 1.52
CA LEU A 52 0.97 22.24 1.64
C LEU A 52 0.59 21.47 2.90
N GLU A 53 1.30 20.37 3.20
CA GLU A 53 1.10 19.51 4.36
C GLU A 53 1.35 20.26 5.67
N THR A 54 2.45 21.02 5.80
CA THR A 54 2.68 21.86 6.98
C THR A 54 1.55 22.85 7.21
N SER A 55 1.01 23.45 6.14
CA SER A 55 -0.15 24.35 6.27
C SER A 55 -1.44 23.62 6.66
N GLN A 56 -1.58 22.35 6.30
CA GLN A 56 -2.72 21.51 6.69
C GLN A 56 -2.63 21.08 8.16
N GLU A 57 -1.44 20.74 8.63
CA GLU A 57 -1.17 20.39 10.03
C GLU A 57 -1.49 21.58 10.94
N GLU A 58 -1.03 22.78 10.58
CA GLU A 58 -1.37 24.02 11.30
C GLU A 58 -2.88 24.26 11.42
N ILE A 59 -3.66 23.96 10.37
CA ILE A 59 -5.12 24.08 10.37
C ILE A 59 -5.75 22.98 11.25
N SER A 60 -5.27 21.75 11.10
CA SER A 60 -5.77 20.59 11.84
C SER A 60 -5.57 20.77 13.34
N ASP A 61 -4.40 21.23 13.76
CA ASP A 61 -4.06 21.52 15.16
C ASP A 61 -4.97 22.60 15.76
N LEU A 62 -5.33 23.62 14.98
CA LEU A 62 -6.23 24.67 15.44
C LEU A 62 -7.67 24.18 15.55
N LEU A 63 -8.14 23.39 14.59
CA LEU A 63 -9.49 22.81 14.59
C LEU A 63 -9.69 21.79 15.73
N LEU A 64 -8.65 21.01 16.05
CA LEU A 64 -8.66 20.04 17.15
C LEU A 64 -8.66 20.67 18.55
N ARG A 65 -8.25 21.93 18.69
CA ARG A 65 -8.24 22.65 19.99
C ARG A 65 -9.61 23.14 20.44
N SER A 66 -10.62 23.07 19.57
CA SER A 66 -11.96 23.61 19.82
C SER A 66 -13.02 22.54 19.53
N ASP A 67 -13.67 22.05 20.59
CA ASP A 67 -14.68 20.96 20.50
C ASP A 67 -15.90 21.32 19.64
N GLU A 68 -16.20 22.61 19.46
CA GLU A 68 -17.31 23.10 18.64
C GLU A 68 -17.09 22.95 17.12
N LEU A 69 -15.85 22.68 16.67
CA LEU A 69 -15.46 22.66 15.25
C LEU A 69 -15.38 21.25 14.63
N LYS A 70 -15.87 20.22 15.32
CA LYS A 70 -15.76 18.81 14.89
C LYS A 70 -16.24 18.54 13.44
N ASN A 71 -17.39 19.08 13.05
CA ASN A 71 -17.90 18.90 11.68
C ASN A 71 -17.01 19.61 10.64
N THR A 72 -16.52 20.80 10.98
CA THR A 72 -15.61 21.56 10.11
C THR A 72 -14.25 20.90 9.98
N TYR A 73 -13.76 20.22 11.01
CA TYR A 73 -12.56 19.39 10.96
C TYR A 73 -12.73 18.22 10.01
N GLN A 74 -13.86 17.52 10.09
CA GLN A 74 -14.11 16.35 9.26
C GLN A 74 -14.17 16.71 7.76
N GLU A 75 -14.89 17.78 7.41
CA GLU A 75 -14.92 18.27 6.03
C GLU A 75 -13.54 18.72 5.54
N ASP A 76 -12.80 19.44 6.40
CA ASP A 76 -11.45 19.93 6.09
C ASP A 76 -10.45 18.77 5.87
N PHE A 77 -10.56 17.73 6.69
CA PHE A 77 -9.78 16.50 6.57
C PHE A 77 -10.09 15.75 5.27
N SER A 78 -11.37 15.62 4.89
CA SER A 78 -11.73 14.96 3.63
C SER A 78 -11.12 15.67 2.41
N ILE A 79 -11.15 17.01 2.40
CA ILE A 79 -10.47 17.81 1.36
C ILE A 79 -8.95 17.58 1.39
N ALA A 80 -8.39 17.32 2.57
CA ALA A 80 -6.98 17.01 2.73
C ALA A 80 -6.57 15.69 2.07
N GLU A 81 -7.36 14.64 2.29
CA GLU A 81 -7.11 13.32 1.70
C GLU A 81 -7.11 13.37 0.17
N GLU A 82 -8.02 14.12 -0.45
CA GLU A 82 -8.11 14.18 -1.92
C GLU A 82 -6.79 14.60 -2.58
N TYR A 83 -6.03 15.53 -1.99
CA TYR A 83 -4.73 15.91 -2.56
C TYR A 83 -3.58 15.02 -2.10
N ARG A 84 -3.70 14.31 -0.96
CA ARG A 84 -2.75 13.26 -0.55
C ARG A 84 -2.83 12.06 -1.47
N ASP A 85 -4.03 11.65 -1.85
CA ASP A 85 -4.25 10.57 -2.83
C ASP A 85 -3.68 10.94 -4.20
N LYS A 86 -3.90 12.18 -4.66
CA LYS A 86 -3.30 12.68 -5.90
C LYS A 86 -1.77 12.68 -5.86
N PHE A 87 -1.17 13.04 -4.72
CA PHE A 87 0.28 12.97 -4.54
C PHE A 87 0.78 11.53 -4.69
N CYS A 88 0.17 10.59 -3.97
CA CYS A 88 0.53 9.17 -4.03
C CYS A 88 0.41 8.62 -5.45
N GLN A 89 -0.68 8.93 -6.16
CA GLN A 89 -0.89 8.47 -7.52
C GLN A 89 0.21 8.94 -8.48
N ILE A 90 0.59 10.22 -8.43
CA ILE A 90 1.66 10.77 -9.29
C ILE A 90 3.02 10.18 -8.92
N CYS A 91 3.31 10.00 -7.62
CA CYS A 91 4.55 9.35 -7.18
C CYS A 91 4.66 7.93 -7.74
N SER A 92 3.59 7.12 -7.67
CA SER A 92 3.56 5.78 -8.26
C SER A 92 3.76 5.79 -9.79
N LEU A 93 3.23 6.80 -10.49
CA LEU A 93 3.45 6.94 -11.93
C LEU A 93 4.91 7.32 -12.27
N LEU A 94 5.53 8.18 -11.45
CA LEU A 94 6.94 8.53 -11.60
C LEU A 94 7.84 7.33 -11.37
N GLU A 95 7.59 6.54 -10.32
CA GLU A 95 8.32 5.30 -10.02
C GLU A 95 8.18 4.27 -11.16
N ALA A 96 6.96 4.04 -11.65
CA ALA A 96 6.73 3.15 -12.79
C ALA A 96 7.46 3.62 -14.07
N SER A 97 7.63 4.94 -14.23
CA SER A 97 8.40 5.51 -15.35
C SER A 97 9.92 5.30 -15.18
N GLN A 98 10.45 5.27 -13.95
CA GLN A 98 11.83 4.87 -13.70
C GLN A 98 12.07 3.40 -14.00
N GLU A 99 11.14 2.53 -13.62
CA GLU A 99 11.24 1.08 -13.87
C GLU A 99 11.26 0.75 -15.38
N LYS A 100 10.42 1.44 -16.17
CA LYS A 100 10.43 1.31 -17.65
C LYS A 100 11.79 1.69 -18.25
N THR A 101 12.43 2.75 -17.76
CA THR A 101 13.76 3.17 -18.23
C THR A 101 14.85 2.16 -17.87
N ILE A 102 14.75 1.52 -16.70
CA ILE A 102 15.67 0.45 -16.27
C ILE A 102 15.48 -0.81 -17.12
N LEU A 103 14.23 -1.18 -17.48
CA LEU A 103 13.94 -2.33 -18.33
C LEU A 103 14.39 -2.14 -19.78
N VAL A 104 14.21 -0.94 -20.37
CA VAL A 104 14.70 -0.63 -21.72
C VAL A 104 16.24 -0.63 -21.79
N GLN A 105 16.92 -0.20 -20.72
CA GLN A 105 18.37 -0.32 -20.60
C GLN A 105 18.81 -1.78 -20.39
N ALA A 106 18.06 -2.57 -19.62
CA ALA A 106 18.33 -3.99 -19.41
C ALA A 106 18.11 -4.84 -20.67
N GLU A 107 17.09 -4.53 -21.48
CA GLU A 107 16.82 -5.17 -22.77
C GLU A 107 17.96 -4.92 -23.77
N ASN A 108 18.48 -3.69 -23.82
CA ASN A 108 19.65 -3.34 -24.63
C ASN A 108 20.96 -4.02 -24.15
N ILE A 109 21.09 -4.33 -22.85
CA ILE A 109 22.23 -5.11 -22.31
C ILE A 109 22.06 -6.62 -22.56
N SER A 110 20.82 -7.12 -22.67
CA SER A 110 20.56 -8.55 -22.90
C SER A 110 20.78 -9.04 -24.33
N VAL A 111 20.95 -8.15 -25.32
CA VAL A 111 21.38 -8.56 -26.68
C VAL A 111 22.86 -8.98 -26.71
N GLU A 112 23.70 -8.47 -25.81
CA GLU A 112 25.13 -8.81 -25.79
C GLU A 112 25.53 -9.84 -24.72
N LYS A 113 24.75 -10.04 -23.65
CA LYS A 113 25.13 -10.98 -22.57
C LYS A 113 23.93 -11.76 -22.02
N ARG A 114 23.72 -12.98 -22.56
CA ARG A 114 23.65 -14.27 -21.81
C ARG A 114 22.94 -15.37 -22.64
N LYS A 115 23.74 -16.24 -23.27
CA LYS A 115 23.47 -17.69 -23.24
C LYS A 115 23.70 -18.14 -21.79
N CYS A 116 22.64 -18.24 -20.99
CA CYS A 116 22.59 -19.03 -19.76
C CYS A 116 21.14 -19.42 -19.49
N HIS A 117 20.76 -20.59 -19.98
CA HIS A 117 19.43 -21.15 -19.85
C HIS A 117 19.25 -21.69 -18.42
N ARG A 118 18.55 -20.95 -17.55
CA ARG A 118 17.98 -21.53 -16.32
C ARG A 118 16.69 -22.24 -16.72
N HIS A 119 16.75 -23.57 -16.83
CA HIS A 119 15.55 -24.38 -16.99
C HIS A 119 14.71 -24.31 -15.71
N TYR A 120 13.53 -23.70 -15.80
CA TYR A 120 12.44 -23.94 -14.86
C TYR A 120 11.56 -25.05 -15.43
N SER A 121 11.00 -25.88 -14.55
CA SER A 121 9.97 -26.85 -14.90
C SER A 121 8.71 -26.11 -15.36
N THR A 122 8.01 -26.66 -16.35
CA THR A 122 6.73 -26.14 -16.86
C THR A 122 5.64 -26.13 -15.78
N GLU A 123 5.76 -26.92 -14.70
CA GLU A 123 4.85 -26.85 -13.56
C GLU A 123 5.05 -25.60 -12.69
N ASP A 124 6.28 -25.13 -12.52
CA ASP A 124 6.57 -23.95 -11.69
C ASP A 124 6.02 -22.67 -12.33
N TYR A 125 5.97 -22.64 -13.67
CA TYR A 125 5.34 -21.57 -14.43
C TYR A 125 3.81 -21.56 -14.23
N LYS A 126 3.18 -22.74 -14.24
CA LYS A 126 1.74 -22.90 -14.00
C LYS A 126 1.33 -22.52 -12.58
N ARG A 127 2.13 -22.86 -11.55
CA ARG A 127 1.85 -22.48 -10.16
C ARG A 127 1.95 -20.98 -9.92
N LYS A 128 2.92 -20.30 -10.54
CA LYS A 128 3.01 -18.83 -10.47
C LYS A 128 1.84 -18.14 -11.15
N HIS A 129 1.38 -18.64 -12.30
CA HIS A 129 0.21 -18.08 -12.99
C HIS A 129 -1.08 -18.28 -12.20
N ALA A 130 -1.34 -19.49 -11.67
CA ALA A 130 -2.51 -19.72 -10.82
C ALA A 130 -2.53 -18.83 -9.57
N HIS A 131 -1.35 -18.57 -8.99
CA HIS A 131 -1.21 -17.67 -7.84
C HIS A 131 -1.37 -16.19 -8.21
N SER A 132 -1.02 -15.77 -9.44
CA SER A 132 -1.31 -14.42 -9.92
C SER A 132 -2.78 -14.21 -10.25
N ASP A 133 -3.45 -15.24 -10.77
CA ASP A 133 -4.86 -15.17 -11.17
C ASP A 133 -5.76 -15.04 -9.94
N PHE A 134 -5.45 -15.76 -8.85
CA PHE A 134 -6.14 -15.59 -7.57
C PHE A 134 -5.93 -14.19 -6.97
N LEU A 135 -4.73 -13.62 -7.11
CA LEU A 135 -4.42 -12.26 -6.65
C LEU A 135 -5.10 -11.18 -7.52
N ASN A 136 -5.25 -11.43 -8.83
CA ASN A 136 -5.96 -10.53 -9.74
C ASN A 136 -7.47 -10.56 -9.49
N GLN A 137 -8.05 -11.76 -9.30
CA GLN A 137 -9.43 -11.93 -8.87
C GLN A 137 -9.68 -11.31 -7.48
N PHE A 138 -8.66 -11.30 -6.61
CA PHE A 138 -8.71 -10.66 -5.29
C PHE A 138 -8.67 -9.12 -5.39
N LYS A 139 -7.85 -8.56 -6.28
CA LYS A 139 -7.84 -7.11 -6.58
C LYS A 139 -9.20 -6.60 -7.06
N GLU A 140 -9.90 -7.38 -7.88
CA GLU A 140 -11.22 -7.02 -8.41
C GLU A 140 -12.34 -7.06 -7.36
N ASN A 141 -12.15 -7.81 -6.27
CA ASN A 141 -13.15 -7.96 -5.18
C ASN A 141 -12.82 -7.14 -3.92
N LEU A 142 -11.77 -6.32 -3.95
CA LEU A 142 -11.29 -5.55 -2.79
C LEU A 142 -12.07 -4.24 -2.61
N SER A 143 -13.34 -4.31 -2.23
CA SER A 143 -14.12 -3.13 -1.79
C SER A 143 -13.80 -2.68 -0.35
N VAL A 144 -12.81 -3.29 0.30
CA VAL A 144 -12.51 -3.17 1.74
C VAL A 144 -11.05 -2.79 1.97
N LEU A 145 -10.53 -1.80 1.24
CA LEU A 145 -9.41 -1.04 1.77
C LEU A 145 -9.97 -0.14 2.90
N PRO A 146 -9.28 -0.02 4.04
CA PRO A 146 -9.67 0.96 5.05
C PRO A 146 -9.69 2.32 4.38
N ASP A 147 -10.84 2.98 4.35
CA ASP A 147 -11.11 4.19 3.55
C ASP A 147 -10.45 5.46 4.11
N GLY A 148 -9.26 5.32 4.70
CA GLY A 148 -8.55 6.41 5.35
C GLY A 148 -9.19 6.87 6.66
N ARG A 149 -10.41 6.43 7.03
CA ARG A 149 -11.09 6.83 8.28
C ARG A 149 -10.30 6.54 9.55
N PHE A 150 -9.36 5.59 9.53
CA PHE A 150 -8.43 5.36 10.65
C PHE A 150 -7.67 6.64 11.04
N ARG A 151 -7.37 7.52 10.07
CA ARG A 151 -6.68 8.79 10.27
C ARG A 151 -7.59 9.92 10.80
N LEU A 152 -8.90 9.71 10.93
CA LEU A 152 -9.84 10.69 11.49
C LEU A 152 -9.79 10.75 13.03
N TYR A 153 -9.29 9.70 13.67
CA TYR A 153 -9.25 9.62 15.12
C TYR A 153 -7.93 10.17 15.65
N PRO A 154 -7.95 11.00 16.71
CA PRO A 154 -6.75 11.61 17.29
C PRO A 154 -5.80 10.58 17.92
N ILE A 155 -6.26 9.36 18.18
CA ILE A 155 -5.49 8.27 18.79
C ILE A 155 -5.71 7.00 17.95
N GLY A 156 -4.63 6.51 17.35
CA GLY A 156 -4.60 5.23 16.65
C GLY A 156 -4.05 4.13 17.56
N LEU A 157 -4.82 3.06 17.76
CA LEU A 157 -4.32 1.86 18.43
C LEU A 157 -3.88 0.85 17.37
N SER A 158 -2.60 0.50 17.41
CA SER A 158 -2.04 -0.57 16.59
C SER A 158 -1.52 -1.66 17.52
N SER A 159 -1.84 -2.91 17.20
CA SER A 159 -1.36 -4.06 17.95
C SER A 159 -1.00 -5.17 16.97
N ASP A 160 0.09 -5.86 17.28
CA ASP A 160 0.51 -7.00 16.51
C ASP A 160 -0.31 -8.24 16.91
N ILE A 161 -1.02 -8.79 15.93
CA ILE A 161 -1.89 -9.97 16.06
C ILE A 161 -1.26 -11.23 15.45
N GLU A 162 0.06 -11.24 15.23
CA GLU A 162 0.81 -12.39 14.69
C GLU A 162 0.49 -13.73 15.39
N LYS A 163 0.21 -13.68 16.70
CA LYS A 163 -0.13 -14.90 17.47
C LYS A 163 -1.52 -15.46 17.16
N ALA A 164 -2.43 -14.68 16.60
CA ALA A 164 -3.77 -15.15 16.24
C ALA A 164 -3.73 -16.16 15.09
N PHE A 165 -2.81 -15.99 14.14
CA PHE A 165 -2.63 -16.93 13.02
C PHE A 165 -2.21 -18.32 13.48
N LEU A 166 -1.51 -18.42 14.62
CA LEU A 166 -1.14 -19.70 15.20
C LEU A 166 -2.36 -20.47 15.73
N GLN A 167 -3.49 -19.82 16.00
CA GLN A 167 -4.71 -20.52 16.45
C GLN A 167 -5.48 -21.14 15.27
N LEU A 168 -5.21 -20.69 14.05
CA LEU A 168 -5.89 -21.16 12.85
C LEU A 168 -5.15 -22.34 12.24
N SER A 169 -5.80 -23.51 12.25
CA SER A 169 -5.27 -24.72 11.63
C SER A 169 -5.65 -24.81 10.17
N ILE A 170 -4.73 -25.31 9.35
CA ILE A 170 -4.96 -25.54 7.93
C ILE A 170 -5.48 -26.96 7.73
N ILE A 171 -6.48 -27.13 6.87
CA ILE A 171 -7.07 -28.44 6.55
C ILE A 171 -5.98 -29.33 5.90
N PRO A 172 -5.78 -30.59 6.33
CA PRO A 172 -4.66 -31.42 5.89
C PRO A 172 -4.44 -31.51 4.38
N GLU A 173 -5.52 -31.50 3.59
CA GLU A 173 -5.51 -31.61 2.13
C GLU A 173 -4.79 -30.42 1.46
N HIS A 174 -4.82 -29.25 2.08
CA HIS A 174 -4.21 -28.03 1.56
C HIS A 174 -2.81 -27.75 2.11
N ARG A 175 -2.30 -28.53 3.07
CA ARG A 175 -0.99 -28.27 3.71
C ARG A 175 0.20 -28.46 2.78
N ASP A 176 0.02 -29.25 1.72
CA ASP A 176 1.11 -29.57 0.79
C ASP A 176 1.51 -28.41 -0.13
N SER A 177 0.64 -27.41 -0.33
CA SER A 177 0.98 -26.19 -1.05
C SER A 177 1.88 -25.24 -0.24
N LEU A 178 1.96 -25.44 1.08
CA LEU A 178 2.69 -24.58 2.03
C LEU A 178 4.01 -25.21 2.49
N ARG A 179 4.65 -25.97 1.60
CA ARG A 179 5.96 -26.56 1.86
C ARG A 179 7.06 -25.52 1.70
N PHE A 180 8.05 -25.57 2.59
CA PHE A 180 9.23 -24.73 2.51
C PHE A 180 10.50 -25.53 2.81
N PHE A 181 11.60 -25.07 2.24
CA PHE A 181 12.91 -25.68 2.40
C PHE A 181 13.66 -24.98 3.53
N LEU A 182 14.22 -25.76 4.46
CA LEU A 182 15.17 -25.27 5.45
C LEU A 182 16.55 -25.83 5.10
N PRO A 183 17.42 -25.05 4.41
CA PRO A 183 18.76 -25.50 4.07
C PRO A 183 19.61 -25.58 5.34
N THR A 184 20.15 -26.77 5.63
CA THR A 184 21.14 -26.96 6.70
C THR A 184 22.48 -27.37 6.07
N VAL A 185 23.59 -27.07 6.74
CA VAL A 185 24.97 -27.37 6.26
C VAL A 185 25.18 -28.85 5.87
N LYS A 186 24.39 -29.76 6.45
CA LYS A 186 24.52 -31.20 6.22
C LYS A 186 23.44 -31.77 5.30
N GLU A 187 22.21 -31.27 5.36
CA GLU A 187 21.05 -31.80 4.62
C GLU A 187 19.97 -30.74 4.40
N THR A 188 19.17 -30.92 3.35
CA THR A 188 17.99 -30.08 3.10
C THR A 188 16.75 -30.75 3.68
N LYS A 189 16.09 -30.08 4.63
CA LYS A 189 14.83 -30.56 5.23
C LYS A 189 13.64 -29.82 4.61
N ILE A 190 12.60 -30.57 4.27
CA ILE A 190 11.34 -30.02 3.77
C ILE A 190 10.34 -30.01 4.92
N TYR A 191 9.87 -28.81 5.27
CA TYR A 191 8.81 -28.61 6.25
C TYR A 191 7.51 -28.20 5.56
N ARG A 192 6.40 -28.32 6.26
CA ARG A 192 5.09 -27.84 5.81
C ARG A 192 4.40 -27.10 6.95
N TYR A 193 3.71 -26.01 6.63
CA TYR A 193 2.93 -25.30 7.62
C TYR A 193 1.62 -26.03 7.91
N CYS A 194 1.31 -26.19 9.19
CA CYS A 194 0.03 -26.75 9.67
C CYS A 194 -0.95 -25.66 10.14
N ARG A 195 -0.47 -24.41 10.21
CA ARG A 195 -1.18 -23.23 10.71
C ARG A 195 -1.02 -22.09 9.70
N VAL A 196 -1.93 -21.14 9.73
CA VAL A 196 -1.93 -20.00 8.81
C VAL A 196 -0.63 -19.21 8.96
N VAL A 197 0.00 -18.88 7.82
CA VAL A 197 1.32 -18.24 7.75
C VAL A 197 1.17 -16.77 7.44
N LEU A 198 1.94 -15.90 8.09
CA LEU A 198 1.97 -14.48 7.79
C LEU A 198 2.41 -14.25 6.33
N GLY A 199 1.70 -13.38 5.59
CA GLY A 199 2.12 -12.95 4.25
C GLY A 199 1.51 -13.70 3.05
N ILE A 200 0.60 -14.67 3.27
CA ILE A 200 -0.12 -15.39 2.19
C ILE A 200 -1.60 -15.48 2.55
N CYS A 201 -2.50 -14.74 1.89
CA CYS A 201 -3.97 -14.71 2.12
C CYS A 201 -4.45 -14.75 3.60
N SER A 202 -3.53 -14.59 4.56
CA SER A 202 -3.72 -14.87 5.96
C SER A 202 -4.53 -13.80 6.65
N PRO A 203 -4.38 -12.51 6.31
CA PRO A 203 -5.28 -11.48 6.81
C PRO A 203 -6.75 -11.78 6.47
N PHE A 204 -7.04 -12.32 5.27
CA PHE A 204 -8.40 -12.64 4.85
C PHE A 204 -8.98 -13.80 5.65
N GLN A 205 -8.23 -14.90 5.78
CA GLN A 205 -8.68 -16.05 6.58
C GLN A 205 -8.91 -15.67 8.03
N LEU A 206 -8.02 -14.84 8.61
CA LEU A 206 -8.20 -14.35 9.96
C LEU A 206 -9.38 -13.38 10.09
N SER A 207 -9.59 -12.49 9.11
CA SER A 207 -10.74 -11.58 9.08
C SER A 207 -12.06 -12.35 9.13
N ALA A 208 -12.23 -13.34 8.25
CA ALA A 208 -13.44 -14.16 8.22
C ALA A 208 -13.66 -14.91 9.55
N CYS A 209 -12.60 -15.37 10.21
CA CYS A 209 -12.69 -15.97 11.54
C CYS A 209 -13.08 -14.95 12.62
N ILE A 210 -12.55 -13.73 12.57
CA ILE A 210 -12.90 -12.65 13.50
C ILE A 210 -14.37 -12.26 13.33
N ASP A 211 -14.82 -12.06 12.09
CA ASP A 211 -16.20 -11.72 11.78
C ASP A 211 -17.16 -12.79 12.32
N HIS A 212 -16.86 -14.07 12.08
CA HIS A 212 -17.63 -15.17 12.61
C HIS A 212 -17.69 -15.20 14.15
N LEU A 213 -16.58 -14.89 14.83
CA LEU A 213 -16.51 -14.81 16.29
C LEU A 213 -17.30 -13.62 16.86
N LEU A 214 -17.32 -12.49 16.15
CA LEU A 214 -18.09 -11.30 16.53
C LEU A 214 -19.59 -11.52 16.34
N GLU A 215 -19.98 -12.24 15.29
CA GLU A 215 -21.39 -12.61 15.02
C GLU A 215 -21.89 -13.70 15.97
N ASN A 216 -21.01 -14.61 16.40
CA ASN A 216 -21.34 -15.73 17.28
C ASN A 216 -20.48 -15.70 18.54
N PRO A 217 -20.68 -14.68 19.41
CA PRO A 217 -19.95 -14.61 20.66
C PRO A 217 -20.30 -15.84 21.51
N GLN A 218 -19.29 -16.62 21.88
CA GLN A 218 -19.47 -17.73 22.83
C GLN A 218 -20.05 -17.16 24.13
N PRO A 219 -21.01 -17.85 24.78
CA PRO A 219 -21.48 -17.43 26.10
C PRO A 219 -20.28 -17.46 27.04
N VAL A 220 -19.91 -16.30 27.56
CA VAL A 220 -18.86 -16.17 28.56
C VAL A 220 -19.28 -17.06 29.73
N LEU A 221 -18.49 -18.10 30.02
CA LEU A 221 -18.62 -18.85 31.27
C LEU A 221 -18.39 -17.84 32.40
N THR A 222 -19.48 -17.38 33.01
CA THR A 222 -19.47 -16.61 34.24
C THR A 222 -18.84 -17.50 35.30
N MET A 223 -17.58 -17.21 35.65
CA MET A 223 -16.96 -17.70 36.87
C MET A 223 -17.46 -16.89 38.06
#